data_AF-A0A7V7LB35-F1
#
_entry.id   AF-A0A7V7LB35-F1
#
_cell.length_a   1.000
_cell.length_b   1.000
_cell.length_c   1.000
_cell.angle_alpha   90.00
_cell.angle_beta   90.00
_cell.angle_gamma   90.00
#
_symmetry.space_group_name_H-M   'P 1'
#
loop_
_entity.id
_entity.type
_entity.pdbx_description
1 polymer ?
#
loop_
_entity_poly.entity_id
_entity_poly.type
_entity_poly.pdbx_seq_one_letter_code
_entity_poly.pdbx_strand_id
1 'polypeptide(L)'
;MAILFLGEPDANGIAVVSSIVYQSKYLDEETKAQGIEVSNVPPLTDPVGKLMVLRYNIMLSEFVVEYIDRPIEPENINTEQK
;
A
#
# COMPACT_ATOMS: atom_id res chain seq x y z
N MET A 1 0.37 7.86 -14.54
CA MET A 1 0.58 8.61 -13.29
C MET A 1 -0.56 8.30 -12.35
N ALA A 2 -0.25 8.13 -11.07
CA ALA A 2 -1.21 7.91 -10.00
C ALA A 2 -0.90 8.88 -8.87
N ILE A 3 -1.90 9.17 -8.03
CA ILE A 3 -1.73 9.92 -6.79
C ILE A 3 -1.79 8.94 -5.63
N LEU A 4 -0.78 8.96 -4.78
CA LEU A 4 -0.72 8.21 -3.53
C LEU A 4 -1.21 9.09 -2.39
N PHE A 5 -2.10 8.55 -1.57
CA PHE A 5 -2.34 9.06 -0.24
C PHE A 5 -1.60 8.17 0.75
N LEU A 6 -0.90 8.82 1.69
CA LEU A 6 -0.04 8.15 2.64
C LEU A 6 -0.62 8.29 4.05
N GLY A 7 -0.40 7.29 4.87
CA GLY A 7 -0.53 7.42 6.32
C GLY A 7 0.61 8.25 6.92
N GLU A 8 0.68 8.27 8.25
CA GLU A 8 1.79 8.93 8.94
C GLU A 8 3.11 8.19 8.65
N PRO A 9 4.18 8.91 8.25
CA PRO A 9 5.48 8.31 8.05
C PRO A 9 6.15 7.96 9.39
N ASP A 10 6.92 6.89 9.40
CA ASP A 10 7.79 6.54 10.51
C ASP A 10 9.04 7.46 10.60
N ALA A 11 9.91 7.19 11.58
CA ALA A 11 11.15 7.95 11.79
C ALA A 11 12.13 7.89 10.60
N ASN A 12 11.95 6.97 9.66
CA ASN A 12 12.76 6.82 8.45
C ASN A 12 12.07 7.42 7.21
N GLY A 13 10.93 8.09 7.38
CA GLY A 13 10.15 8.67 6.28
C GLY A 13 9.37 7.62 5.47
N ILE A 14 9.14 6.43 6.02
CA ILE A 14 8.38 5.37 5.36
C ILE A 14 6.94 5.44 5.84
N ALA A 15 6.01 5.67 4.91
CA ALA A 15 4.58 5.69 5.18
C ALA A 15 3.88 4.52 4.50
N VAL A 16 2.82 4.02 5.11
CA VAL A 16 1.91 3.07 4.46
C VAL A 16 1.11 3.80 3.38
N VAL A 17 0.95 3.18 2.21
CA VAL A 17 0.08 3.71 1.17
C VAL A 17 -1.37 3.40 1.56
N SER A 18 -2.15 4.43 1.88
CA SER A 18 -3.54 4.29 2.29
C SER A 18 -4.50 4.21 1.11
N SER A 19 -4.19 4.89 0.01
CA SER A 19 -5.00 4.87 -1.21
C SER A 19 -4.18 5.23 -2.45
N ILE A 20 -4.59 4.68 -3.59
CA ILE A 20 -3.96 4.88 -4.90
C ILE A 20 -5.04 5.32 -5.88
N VAL A 21 -4.88 6.51 -6.46
CA VAL A 21 -5.83 7.07 -7.42
C VAL A 21 -5.19 7.15 -8.80
N TYR A 22 -5.65 6.30 -9.71
CA TYR A 22 -5.18 6.27 -11.11
C TYR A 22 -5.89 7.29 -12.02
N GLN A 23 -7.06 7.80 -11.61
CA GLN A 23 -7.85 8.75 -12.38
C GLN A 23 -7.97 10.07 -11.62
N SER A 24 -6.84 10.76 -11.44
CA SER A 24 -6.76 12.01 -10.69
C SER A 24 -7.65 13.13 -11.23
N LYS A 25 -8.12 13.04 -12.48
CA LYS A 25 -9.09 13.99 -13.07
C LYS A 25 -10.41 14.14 -12.29
N TYR A 26 -10.74 13.16 -11.44
CA TYR A 26 -11.94 13.20 -10.60
C TYR A 26 -11.70 13.77 -9.19
N LEU A 27 -10.46 14.08 -8.86
CA LEU A 27 -10.11 14.76 -7.62
C LEU A 27 -10.12 16.28 -7.85
N ASP A 28 -10.60 17.02 -6.87
CA ASP A 28 -10.38 18.46 -6.79
C ASP A 28 -8.88 18.77 -6.52
N GLU A 29 -8.46 20.00 -6.81
CA GLU A 29 -7.05 20.41 -6.68
C GLU A 29 -6.55 20.40 -5.23
N GLU A 30 -7.43 20.63 -4.24
CA GLU A 30 -7.06 20.58 -2.83
C GLU A 30 -6.71 19.14 -2.41
N THR A 31 -7.55 18.18 -2.81
CA THR A 31 -7.32 16.75 -2.57
C THR A 31 -6.08 16.25 -3.30
N LYS A 32 -5.83 16.69 -4.55
CA LYS A 32 -4.61 16.35 -5.28
C LYS A 32 -3.35 16.84 -4.56
N ALA A 33 -3.38 18.07 -4.03
CA ALA A 33 -2.23 18.67 -3.35
C ALA A 33 -1.84 17.96 -2.04
N GLN A 34 -2.75 17.17 -1.46
CA GLN A 34 -2.49 16.35 -0.27
C GLN A 34 -1.80 15.02 -0.59
N GLY A 35 -1.79 14.60 -1.87
CA GLY A 35 -1.20 13.34 -2.31
C GLY A 35 0.16 13.51 -2.97
N ILE A 36 0.84 12.38 -3.18
CA ILE A 36 2.11 12.31 -3.90
C ILE A 36 1.87 11.75 -5.30
N GLU A 37 2.24 12.51 -6.32
CA GLU A 37 2.14 12.05 -7.70
C GLU A 37 3.31 11.12 -8.04
N VAL A 38 2.99 9.93 -8.57
CA VAL A 38 3.95 8.89 -8.92
C VAL A 38 3.69 8.39 -10.34
N SER A 39 4.77 8.01 -11.03
CA SER A 39 4.67 7.56 -12.42
C SER A 39 4.30 6.08 -12.52
N ASN A 40 4.86 5.23 -11.67
CA ASN A 40 4.69 3.78 -11.71
C ASN A 40 4.36 3.23 -10.33
N VAL A 41 3.20 2.58 -10.20
CA VAL A 41 2.82 1.86 -8.97
C VAL A 41 3.13 0.37 -9.19
N PRO A 42 3.80 -0.32 -8.26
CA PRO A 42 4.03 -1.76 -8.34
C PRO A 42 2.70 -2.52 -8.49
N PRO A 43 2.67 -3.61 -9.28
CA PRO A 43 1.46 -4.42 -9.40
C PRO A 43 1.10 -5.00 -8.03
N LEU A 44 -0.18 -4.95 -7.67
CA LEU A 44 -0.69 -5.59 -6.47
C LEU A 44 -0.75 -7.10 -6.73
N THR A 45 0.23 -7.83 -6.19
CA THR A 45 0.30 -9.28 -6.28
C THR A 45 0.18 -9.87 -4.89
N ASP A 46 -0.77 -10.79 -4.68
CA ASP A 46 -0.91 -11.50 -3.42
C ASP A 46 -0.49 -12.97 -3.58
N PRO A 47 0.75 -13.33 -3.20
CA PRO A 47 1.15 -14.72 -3.10
C PRO A 47 0.20 -15.50 -2.18
N VAL A 48 0.05 -16.80 -2.43
CA VAL A 48 -0.80 -17.68 -1.60
C VAL A 48 -0.39 -17.55 -0.14
N GLY A 49 -1.38 -17.30 0.73
CA GLY A 49 -1.17 -17.17 2.18
C GLY A 49 -0.55 -15.85 2.65
N LYS A 50 -0.18 -14.93 1.75
CA LYS A 50 0.39 -13.62 2.10
C LYS A 50 -0.50 -12.47 1.69
N LEU A 51 -0.37 -11.37 2.41
CA LEU A 51 -0.98 -10.07 2.12
C LEU A 51 0.13 -9.10 1.71
N MET A 52 -0.02 -8.46 0.56
CA MET A 52 0.88 -7.40 0.14
C MET A 52 0.57 -6.09 0.89
N VAL A 53 1.59 -5.52 1.52
CA VAL A 53 1.55 -4.18 2.13
C VAL A 53 2.45 -3.27 1.31
N LEU A 54 1.84 -2.27 0.68
CA LEU A 54 2.57 -1.27 -0.08
C LEU A 54 2.90 -0.07 0.82
N ARG A 55 4.18 0.27 0.90
CA ARG A 55 4.71 1.44 1.60
C ARG A 55 5.44 2.33 0.60
N TYR A 56 5.64 3.59 0.98
CA TYR A 56 6.36 4.57 0.19
C TYR A 56 7.37 5.29 1.08
N ASN A 57 8.63 5.33 0.64
CA ASN A 57 9.67 6.12 1.26
C ASN A 57 9.63 7.53 0.66
N ILE A 58 9.22 8.51 1.46
CA ILE A 58 9.04 9.89 1.02
C ILE A 58 10.39 10.54 0.68
N MET A 59 11.46 10.18 1.42
CA MET A 59 12.79 10.76 1.24
C MET A 59 13.49 10.26 -0.02
N LEU A 60 13.32 8.97 -0.33
CA LEU A 60 13.93 8.33 -1.50
C LEU A 60 13.02 8.34 -2.74
N SER A 61 11.74 8.67 -2.57
CA SER A 61 10.72 8.57 -3.62
C SER A 61 10.60 7.17 -4.22
N GLU A 62 10.62 6.15 -3.36
CA GLU A 62 10.64 4.74 -3.74
C GLU A 62 9.54 3.94 -3.03
N PHE A 63 9.05 2.90 -3.71
CA PHE A 63 8.14 1.95 -3.11
C PHE A 63 8.89 0.90 -2.30
N VAL A 64 8.32 0.56 -1.15
CA VAL A 64 8.75 -0.57 -0.33
C VAL A 64 7.58 -1.55 -0.28
N VAL A 65 7.80 -2.75 -0.82
CA VAL A 65 6.80 -3.81 -0.84
C VAL A 65 7.12 -4.81 0.26
N GLU A 66 6.16 -5.04 1.15
CA GLU A 66 6.26 -6.02 2.23
C GLU A 66 5.17 -7.08 2.05
N TYR A 67 5.47 -8.33 2.40
CA TYR A 67 4.51 -9.42 2.39
C TYR A 67 4.39 -9.98 3.79
N ILE A 68 3.22 -9.82 4.40
CA ILE A 68 2.93 -10.35 5.72
C ILE A 68 2.07 -11.61 5.60
N ASP A 69 2.22 -12.54 6.54
CA ASP A 69 1.36 -13.73 6.59
C ASP A 69 -0.08 -13.30 6.86
N ARG A 70 -1.04 -13.85 6.10
CA ARG A 70 -2.44 -13.54 6.34
C ARG A 70 -2.81 -14.05 7.73
N PRO A 71 -3.56 -13.27 8.52
CA PRO A 71 -4.08 -13.76 9.78
C PRO A 71 -4.92 -15.02 9.50
N ILE A 72 -4.69 -16.07 10.31
CA ILE A 72 -5.45 -17.31 10.22
C ILE A 72 -6.90 -16.99 10.60
N GLU A 73 -7.81 -17.13 9.65
CA GLU A 73 -9.24 -17.01 9.95
C GLU A 73 -9.66 -18.15 10.88
N PRO A 74 -10.58 -17.92 11.84
CA PRO A 74 -10.94 -18.94 12.85
C PRO A 74 -11.38 -20.28 12.24
N GLU A 75 -11.99 -20.25 11.06
CA GLU A 75 -12.43 -21.41 10.29
C GLU A 75 -11.29 -22.29 9.74
N ASN A 76 -10.07 -21.76 9.64
CA ASN A 76 -8.89 -22.45 9.11
C ASN A 76 -8.00 -23.07 10.21
N ILE A 77 -8.34 -22.91 11.50
CA ILE A 77 -7.57 -23.47 12.62
C ILE A 77 -7.69 -25.00 12.69
N ASN A 78 -8.80 -25.57 12.21
CA ASN A 78 -9.10 -27.00 12.35
C ASN A 78 -8.58 -27.89 11.21
N THR A 79 -8.03 -27.31 10.14
CA THR A 79 -7.54 -28.04 8.96
C THR A 79 -6.07 -28.43 9.04
N GLU A 80 -5.28 -27.79 9.90
CA GLU A 80 -3.85 -28.12 10.10
C GLU A 80 -3.59 -29.20 11.17
N GLN A 81 -4.64 -29.71 11.84
CA GLN A 81 -4.54 -30.75 12.88
C GLN A 81 -4.90 -32.17 12.42
N LYS A 82 -4.94 -32.46 11.11
CA LYS A 82 -5.20 -33.81 10.58
C LYS A 82 -4.03 -34.43 9.84
#